data_AF-A0A0U1KSU1-F1
#
_entry.id   AF-A0A0U1KSU1-F1
#
_cell.length_a   1.000
_cell.length_b   1.000
_cell.length_c   1.000
_cell.angle_alpha   90.00
_cell.angle_beta   90.00
_cell.angle_gamma   90.00
#
_symmetry.space_group_name_H-M   'P 1'
#
loop_
_entity.id
_entity.type
_entity.pdbx_description
1 polymer ?
#
loop_
_entity_poly.entity_id
_entity_poly.type
_entity_poly.pdbx_seq_one_letter_code
_entity_poly.pdbx_strand_id
1 'polypeptide(L)'
;MAIVLPQGRFNNLTDEYLRRYIGAHARILAVVGLEINTFKPHTNTKTSVLFLQKWNDNEDYGPLCPYKEDYPIFFASSQKCGKDSTGEYVFLKDETDQVLRDLHGHPIVDHDLYSERLVIQKQWERILNSIQDPEIIAKYNKAYTRLLEILPQHPTIAEAFMDFVKDEGFSFLPEGQSHGNLE
;
A
#
# COMPACT_ATOMS: atom_id res chain seq x y z
N MET A 1 11.08 0.06 7.32
CA MET A 1 10.63 -1.17 8.03
C MET A 1 9.14 -1.05 8.32
N ALA A 2 8.39 -2.16 8.31
CA ALA A 2 6.98 -2.17 8.70
C ALA A 2 6.72 -3.32 9.70
N ILE A 3 5.89 -3.10 10.71
CA ILE A 3 5.57 -4.09 11.75
C ILE A 3 4.07 -4.07 12.01
N VAL A 4 3.43 -5.25 12.04
CA VAL A 4 2.03 -5.40 12.43
C VAL A 4 1.95 -5.60 13.94
N LEU A 5 1.17 -4.76 14.63
CA LEU A 5 1.00 -4.83 16.08
C LEU A 5 -0.49 -4.73 16.45
N PRO A 6 -0.92 -5.37 17.55
CA PRO A 6 -2.23 -5.12 18.14
C PRO A 6 -2.41 -3.65 18.53
N GLN A 7 -3.61 -3.10 18.33
CA GLN A 7 -3.93 -1.70 18.63
C GLN A 7 -3.58 -1.29 20.07
N GLY A 8 -3.69 -2.23 21.03
CA GLY A 8 -3.33 -1.98 22.43
C GLY A 8 -1.90 -1.46 22.62
N ARG A 9 -0.93 -1.92 21.81
CA ARG A 9 0.47 -1.48 21.91
C ARG A 9 0.67 0.00 21.59
N PHE A 10 -0.23 0.58 20.81
CA PHE A 10 -0.21 2.00 20.49
C PHE A 10 -0.88 2.86 21.55
N ASN A 11 -1.89 2.34 22.25
CA ASN A 11 -2.80 3.16 23.07
C ASN A 11 -2.64 2.96 24.58
N ASN A 12 -2.15 1.80 25.03
CA ASN A 12 -2.06 1.51 26.46
C ASN A 12 -1.06 2.45 27.15
N LEU A 13 -1.43 2.95 28.33
CA LEU A 13 -0.54 3.76 29.18
C LEU A 13 0.68 2.96 29.63
N THR A 14 0.50 1.68 29.96
CA THR A 14 1.60 0.79 30.38
C THR A 14 2.64 0.56 29.28
N ASP A 15 2.27 0.74 28.00
CA ASP A 15 3.16 0.57 26.85
C ASP A 15 3.83 1.90 26.43
N GLU A 16 3.76 2.96 27.23
CA GLU A 16 4.39 4.26 26.93
C GLU A 16 5.91 4.15 26.72
N TYR A 17 6.57 3.33 27.53
CA TYR A 17 8.02 3.12 27.42
C TYR A 17 8.42 2.61 26.03
N LEU A 18 7.57 1.79 25.40
CA LEU A 18 7.82 1.26 24.06
C LEU A 18 7.73 2.37 23.01
N ARG A 19 6.73 3.26 23.11
CA ARG A 19 6.60 4.41 22.20
C ARG A 19 7.78 5.37 22.33
N ARG A 20 8.22 5.65 23.57
CA ARG A 20 9.43 6.44 23.83
C ARG A 20 10.69 5.78 23.26
N TYR A 21 10.84 4.47 23.45
CA TYR A 21 11.97 3.72 22.91
C TYR A 21 11.99 3.79 21.38
N ILE A 22 10.85 3.61 20.71
CA ILE A 22 10.75 3.72 19.25
C ILE A 22 11.15 5.13 18.80
N GLY A 23 10.58 6.19 19.37
CA GLY A 23 10.89 7.57 18.99
C GLY A 23 12.38 7.93 19.17
N ALA A 24 13.04 7.39 20.19
CA ALA A 24 14.47 7.60 20.42
C ALA A 24 15.38 6.92 19.38
N HIS A 25 14.92 5.86 18.70
CA HIS A 25 15.76 5.05 17.80
C HIS A 25 15.33 5.08 16.33
N ALA A 26 14.09 5.50 16.04
CA ALA A 26 13.54 5.57 14.71
C ALA A 26 12.50 6.68 14.56
N ARG A 27 12.43 7.25 13.35
CA ARG A 27 11.33 8.08 12.88
C ARG A 27 10.11 7.20 12.60
N ILE A 28 8.96 7.60 13.12
CA ILE A 28 7.68 7.01 12.71
C ILE A 28 7.23 7.67 11.42
N LEU A 29 7.09 6.90 10.34
CA LEU A 29 6.65 7.42 9.05
C LEU A 29 5.13 7.41 8.93
N ALA A 30 4.52 6.28 9.30
CA ALA A 30 3.09 6.07 9.20
C ALA A 30 2.58 5.09 10.24
N VAL A 31 1.32 5.29 10.66
CA VAL A 31 0.54 4.34 11.43
C VAL A 31 -0.77 4.08 10.69
N VAL A 32 -0.93 2.86 10.17
CA VAL A 32 -2.10 2.47 9.38
C VAL A 32 -2.93 1.47 10.18
N GLY A 33 -4.11 1.88 10.63
CA GLY A 33 -5.09 0.98 11.24
C GLY A 33 -5.73 0.08 10.19
N LEU A 34 -5.81 -1.22 10.49
CA LEU A 34 -6.46 -2.19 9.62
C LEU A 34 -7.89 -2.47 10.10
N GLU A 35 -8.77 -2.83 9.18
CA GLU A 35 -10.14 -3.23 9.50
C GLU A 35 -10.13 -4.59 10.24
N ILE A 36 -11.11 -4.84 11.12
CA ILE A 36 -11.08 -5.95 12.10
C ILE A 36 -11.05 -7.35 11.46
N ASN A 37 -11.58 -7.49 10.25
CA ASN A 37 -11.64 -8.76 9.51
C ASN A 37 -10.37 -9.06 8.71
N THR A 38 -9.41 -8.13 8.61
CA THR A 38 -8.17 -8.30 7.82
C THR A 38 -7.43 -9.60 8.16
N PHE A 39 -7.35 -9.94 9.45
CA PHE A 39 -6.65 -11.12 9.94
C PHE A 39 -7.58 -12.28 10.32
N LYS A 40 -8.87 -12.21 9.97
CA LYS A 40 -9.75 -13.36 10.13
C LYS A 40 -9.42 -14.47 9.12
N PRO A 41 -9.61 -15.74 9.50
CA PRO A 41 -10.18 -16.22 10.77
C PRO A 41 -9.17 -16.35 11.93
N HIS A 42 -7.90 -16.00 11.72
CA HIS A 42 -6.82 -16.29 12.67
C HIS A 42 -6.85 -15.44 13.95
N THR A 43 -7.25 -14.18 13.87
CA THR A 43 -7.44 -13.33 15.06
C THR A 43 -8.55 -12.31 14.85
N ASN A 44 -9.25 -12.00 15.94
CA ASN A 44 -10.27 -10.95 16.01
C ASN A 44 -9.74 -9.65 16.64
N THR A 45 -8.41 -9.56 16.82
CA THR A 45 -7.77 -8.39 17.41
C THR A 45 -7.59 -7.32 16.34
N LYS A 46 -8.05 -6.10 16.60
CA LYS A 46 -7.76 -4.96 15.73
C LYS A 46 -6.26 -4.63 15.77
N THR A 47 -5.66 -4.54 14.60
CA THR A 47 -4.22 -4.37 14.41
C THR A 47 -3.92 -3.13 13.59
N SER A 48 -2.72 -2.59 13.77
CA SER A 48 -2.17 -1.53 12.93
C SER A 48 -0.80 -1.92 12.38
N VAL A 49 -0.46 -1.37 11.23
CA VAL A 49 0.89 -1.43 10.66
C VAL A 49 1.63 -0.15 11.03
N LEU A 50 2.79 -0.32 11.69
CA LEU A 50 3.70 0.76 12.04
C LEU A 50 4.86 0.78 11.05
N PHE A 51 5.05 1.90 10.36
CA PHE A 51 6.16 2.12 9.45
C PHE A 51 7.25 2.96 10.14
N LEU A 52 8.47 2.44 10.15
CA LEU A 52 9.62 3.03 10.84
C LEU A 52 10.82 3.19 9.89
N GLN A 53 11.57 4.27 10.09
CA GLN A 53 12.89 4.50 9.51
C GLN A 53 13.88 4.77 10.65
N LYS A 54 14.96 3.98 10.71
CA LYS A 54 15.99 4.17 11.74
C LYS A 54 16.66 5.52 11.54
N TRP A 55 16.96 6.21 12.63
CA TRP A 55 17.80 7.41 12.59
C TRP A 55 19.18 7.07 12.02
N ASN A 56 19.64 7.88 11.08
CA ASN A 56 20.91 7.70 10.39
C ASN A 56 21.45 9.06 9.94
N ASP A 57 22.62 9.43 10.45
CA ASP A 57 23.31 10.66 10.10
C ASP A 57 24.46 10.44 9.09
N ASN A 58 24.65 9.21 8.61
CA ASN A 58 25.73 8.86 7.68
C ASN A 58 25.17 8.22 6.40
N GLU A 59 25.40 8.89 5.27
CA GLU A 59 24.96 8.48 3.93
C GLU A 59 25.55 7.15 3.46
N ASP A 60 26.74 6.77 3.95
CA ASP A 60 27.44 5.52 3.59
C ASP A 60 26.69 4.27 4.06
N TYR A 61 25.83 4.39 5.08
CA TYR A 61 25.08 3.27 5.66
C TYR A 61 23.64 3.14 5.14
N GLY A 62 23.23 4.01 4.21
CA GLY A 62 21.91 4.00 3.58
C GLY A 62 21.24 5.38 3.56
N PRO A 63 19.93 5.43 3.29
CA PRO A 63 19.21 6.70 3.20
C PRO A 63 19.38 7.55 4.47
N LEU A 64 19.75 8.81 4.28
CA LEU A 64 19.94 9.76 5.37
C LEU A 64 18.60 10.00 6.08
N CYS A 65 18.58 9.85 7.40
CA CYS A 65 17.42 10.09 8.23
C CYS A 65 17.89 10.78 9.52
N PRO A 66 18.20 12.09 9.46
CA PRO A 66 18.76 12.77 10.61
C PRO A 66 17.73 12.83 11.74
N TYR A 67 18.22 12.80 12.97
CA TYR A 67 17.35 12.92 14.14
C TYR A 67 16.58 14.25 14.09
N LYS A 68 15.26 14.17 14.31
CA LYS A 68 14.37 15.32 14.40
C LYS A 68 13.35 15.06 15.50
N GLU A 69 13.20 16.02 16.42
CA GLU A 69 12.28 15.90 17.55
C GLU A 69 10.81 16.03 17.09
N ASP A 70 10.50 17.09 16.33
CA ASP A 70 9.17 17.32 15.76
C ASP A 70 9.12 16.98 14.27
N TYR A 71 8.28 16.01 13.91
CA TYR A 71 8.06 15.60 12.53
C TYR A 71 6.61 15.14 12.34
N PRO A 72 6.08 15.27 11.12
CA PRO A 72 4.73 14.81 10.82
C PRO A 72 4.71 13.29 10.70
N ILE A 73 3.58 12.70 11.10
CA ILE A 73 3.32 11.27 11.01
C ILE A 73 2.05 11.07 10.20
N PHE A 74 2.11 10.19 9.20
CA PHE A 74 0.94 9.83 8.43
C PHE A 74 0.04 8.87 9.21
N PHE A 75 -1.26 9.18 9.31
CA PHE A 75 -2.25 8.30 9.91
C PHE A 75 -3.33 7.94 8.89
N ALA A 76 -3.67 6.66 8.81
CA ALA A 76 -4.78 6.19 7.99
C ALA A 76 -5.50 5.02 8.67
N SER A 77 -6.75 4.80 8.29
CA SER A 77 -7.52 3.62 8.70
C SER A 77 -8.18 3.00 7.49
N SER A 78 -7.84 1.74 7.21
CA SER A 78 -8.54 0.94 6.22
C SER A 78 -10.00 0.75 6.64
N GLN A 79 -10.89 1.00 5.70
CA GLN A 79 -12.33 0.78 5.76
C GLN A 79 -12.72 -0.51 5.04
N LYS A 80 -11.90 -0.95 4.07
CA LYS A 80 -12.13 -2.16 3.28
C LYS A 80 -10.90 -3.07 3.32
N CYS A 81 -10.99 -4.18 4.05
CA CYS A 81 -9.90 -5.15 4.16
C CYS A 81 -9.86 -6.22 3.07
N GLY A 82 -10.87 -6.27 2.20
CA GLY A 82 -10.97 -7.34 1.21
C GLY A 82 -11.44 -8.69 1.74
N LYS A 83 -11.91 -8.76 3.00
CA LYS A 83 -12.44 -9.98 3.61
C LYS A 83 -13.75 -9.72 4.34
N ASP A 84 -14.59 -10.75 4.40
CA ASP A 84 -15.82 -10.73 5.17
C ASP A 84 -15.60 -11.18 6.62
N SER A 85 -16.70 -11.25 7.39
CA SER A 85 -16.66 -11.63 8.80
C SER A 85 -16.25 -13.10 9.06
N THR A 86 -16.30 -13.95 8.03
CA THR A 86 -15.89 -15.37 8.07
C THR A 86 -14.40 -15.54 7.73
N GLY A 87 -13.81 -14.53 7.08
CA GLY A 87 -12.42 -14.53 6.63
C GLY A 87 -12.25 -14.84 5.14
N GLU A 88 -13.35 -15.01 4.41
CA GLU A 88 -13.37 -15.23 2.97
C GLU A 88 -13.16 -13.90 2.22
N TYR A 89 -12.52 -13.97 1.05
CA TYR A 89 -12.21 -12.78 0.25
C TYR A 89 -13.47 -12.18 -0.38
N VAL A 90 -13.58 -10.86 -0.30
CA VAL A 90 -14.60 -10.06 -1.00
C VAL A 90 -13.97 -9.52 -2.26
N PHE A 91 -14.53 -9.88 -3.42
CA PHE A 91 -14.03 -9.45 -4.73
C PHE A 91 -14.86 -8.32 -5.32
N LEU A 92 -14.20 -7.47 -6.11
CA LEU A 92 -14.89 -6.50 -6.95
C LEU A 92 -15.69 -7.23 -8.03
N LYS A 93 -16.89 -6.72 -8.31
CA LYS A 93 -17.79 -7.27 -9.31
C LYS A 93 -18.20 -6.20 -10.32
N ASP A 94 -18.53 -6.62 -11.53
CA ASP A 94 -19.11 -5.75 -12.55
C ASP A 94 -20.63 -5.58 -12.37
N GLU A 95 -21.25 -4.80 -13.26
CA GLU A 95 -22.70 -4.56 -13.29
C GLU A 95 -23.53 -5.85 -13.46
N THR A 96 -22.91 -6.94 -13.91
CA THR A 96 -23.55 -8.25 -14.09
C THR A 96 -23.31 -9.20 -12.92
N ASP A 97 -22.79 -8.70 -11.79
CA ASP A 97 -22.39 -9.47 -10.60
C ASP A 97 -21.27 -10.49 -10.86
N GLN A 98 -20.53 -10.35 -11.97
CA GLN A 98 -19.37 -11.21 -12.26
C GLN A 98 -18.11 -10.65 -11.62
N VAL A 99 -17.29 -11.54 -11.05
CA VAL A 99 -16.02 -11.18 -10.42
C VAL A 99 -15.07 -10.58 -11.45
N LEU A 100 -14.60 -9.36 -11.16
CA LEU A 100 -13.59 -8.69 -11.96
C LEU A 100 -12.26 -9.41 -11.84
N ARG A 101 -11.56 -9.50 -12.98
CA ARG A 101 -10.25 -10.13 -13.08
C ARG A 101 -9.24 -9.15 -13.67
N ASP A 102 -8.02 -9.21 -13.17
CA ASP A 102 -6.89 -8.44 -13.69
C ASP A 102 -6.48 -8.92 -15.10
N LEU A 103 -5.46 -8.30 -15.69
CA LEU A 103 -5.00 -8.66 -17.05
C LEU A 103 -4.36 -10.05 -17.13
N HIS A 104 -4.05 -10.66 -15.98
CA HIS A 104 -3.55 -12.03 -15.88
C HIS A 104 -4.66 -13.04 -15.56
N GLY A 105 -5.90 -12.59 -15.35
CA GLY A 105 -7.05 -13.43 -15.04
C GLY A 105 -7.24 -13.71 -13.55
N HIS A 106 -6.53 -13.04 -12.64
CA HIS A 106 -6.72 -13.19 -11.20
C HIS A 106 -7.89 -12.32 -10.69
N PRO A 107 -8.72 -12.83 -9.77
CA PRO A 107 -9.77 -12.03 -9.13
C PRO A 107 -9.22 -10.79 -8.40
N ILE A 108 -9.91 -9.67 -8.55
CA ILE A 108 -9.55 -8.41 -7.88
C ILE A 108 -10.30 -8.30 -6.55
N VAL A 109 -9.57 -8.08 -5.45
CA VAL A 109 -10.11 -7.99 -4.09
C VAL A 109 -10.62 -6.57 -3.80
N ASP A 110 -11.76 -6.42 -3.13
CA ASP A 110 -12.32 -5.12 -2.74
C ASP A 110 -11.63 -4.56 -1.49
N HIS A 111 -10.59 -3.76 -1.68
CA HIS A 111 -9.85 -3.12 -0.59
C HIS A 111 -9.47 -1.66 -0.88
N ASP A 112 -9.02 -0.94 0.15
CA ASP A 112 -8.60 0.46 0.05
C ASP A 112 -7.09 0.70 0.31
N LEU A 113 -6.29 -0.36 0.37
CA LEU A 113 -4.87 -0.27 0.69
C LEU A 113 -4.03 0.40 -0.41
N TYR A 114 -4.27 0.02 -1.67
CA TYR A 114 -3.58 0.55 -2.85
C TYR A 114 -4.53 0.60 -4.06
N SER A 115 -4.17 1.38 -5.08
CA SER A 115 -4.96 1.54 -6.30
C SER A 115 -4.80 0.36 -7.27
N GLU A 116 -5.87 -0.40 -7.47
CA GLU A 116 -5.92 -1.47 -8.47
C GLU A 116 -5.74 -0.93 -9.90
N ARG A 117 -6.10 0.34 -10.15
CA ARG A 117 -5.87 0.99 -11.45
C ARG A 117 -4.38 1.10 -11.76
N LEU A 118 -3.56 1.44 -10.75
CA LEU A 118 -2.10 1.53 -10.90
C LEU A 118 -1.46 0.14 -11.09
N VAL A 119 -1.98 -0.89 -10.41
CA VAL A 119 -1.53 -2.26 -10.61
C VAL A 119 -1.80 -2.71 -12.04
N ILE A 120 -3.02 -2.50 -12.52
CA ILE A 120 -3.44 -2.89 -13.87
C ILE A 120 -2.69 -2.09 -14.94
N GLN A 121 -2.42 -0.80 -14.71
CA GLN A 121 -1.57 0.00 -15.59
C GLN A 121 -0.16 -0.61 -15.70
N LYS A 122 0.48 -0.97 -14.59
CA LYS A 122 1.81 -1.61 -14.61
C LYS A 122 1.79 -2.98 -15.29
N GLN A 123 0.74 -3.77 -15.09
CA GLN A 123 0.56 -5.05 -15.81
C GLN A 123 0.48 -4.81 -17.31
N TRP A 124 -0.33 -3.83 -17.74
CA TRP A 124 -0.50 -3.46 -19.13
C TRP A 124 0.83 -3.02 -19.77
N GLU A 125 1.57 -2.12 -19.14
CA GLU A 125 2.89 -1.66 -19.60
C GLU A 125 3.87 -2.83 -19.77
N ARG A 126 3.91 -3.76 -18.81
CA ARG A 126 4.76 -4.96 -18.90
C ARG A 126 4.37 -5.87 -20.05
N ILE A 127 3.08 -6.06 -20.28
CA ILE A 127 2.56 -6.90 -21.38
C ILE A 127 2.94 -6.27 -22.72
N LEU A 128 2.74 -4.97 -22.90
CA LEU A 128 3.10 -4.25 -24.12
C LEU A 128 4.59 -4.32 -24.43
N ASN A 129 5.44 -4.26 -23.41
CA ASN A 129 6.88 -4.39 -23.59
C ASN A 129 7.32 -5.82 -23.98
N SER A 130 6.49 -6.83 -23.68
CA SER A 130 6.81 -8.24 -23.92
C SER A 130 6.25 -8.81 -25.22
N ILE A 131 5.23 -8.19 -25.81
CA ILE A 131 4.49 -8.71 -26.96
C ILE A 131 4.60 -7.74 -28.14
N GLN A 132 4.86 -8.27 -29.34
CA GLN A 132 4.94 -7.48 -30.57
C GLN A 132 3.74 -7.66 -31.50
N ASP A 133 2.92 -8.70 -31.27
CA ASP A 133 1.75 -9.01 -32.09
C ASP A 133 0.64 -7.95 -31.92
N PRO A 134 0.28 -7.21 -32.99
CA PRO A 134 -0.73 -6.16 -32.94
C PRO A 134 -2.13 -6.64 -32.53
N GLU A 135 -2.53 -7.88 -32.87
CA GLU A 135 -3.85 -8.39 -32.53
C GLU A 135 -3.97 -8.64 -31.02
N ILE A 136 -2.90 -9.19 -30.44
CA ILE A 136 -2.83 -9.46 -29.00
C ILE A 136 -2.80 -8.14 -28.23
N ILE A 137 -2.04 -7.14 -28.71
CA ILE A 137 -2.01 -5.79 -28.13
C ILE A 137 -3.41 -5.16 -28.14
N ALA A 138 -4.14 -5.23 -29.27
CA ALA A 138 -5.49 -4.68 -29.36
C ALA A 138 -6.46 -5.34 -28.36
N LYS A 139 -6.34 -6.66 -28.15
CA LYS A 139 -7.12 -7.40 -27.14
C LYS A 139 -6.85 -6.88 -25.73
N TYR A 140 -5.59 -6.72 -25.34
CA TYR A 140 -5.23 -6.23 -24.00
C TYR A 140 -5.59 -4.75 -23.81
N ASN A 141 -5.46 -3.90 -24.83
CA ASN A 141 -5.92 -2.51 -24.78
C ASN A 141 -7.42 -2.44 -24.51
N LYS A 142 -8.22 -3.26 -25.19
CA LYS A 142 -9.67 -3.32 -24.97
C LYS A 142 -10.00 -3.78 -23.54
N ALA A 143 -9.31 -4.80 -23.04
CA ALA A 143 -9.50 -5.30 -21.68
C ALA A 143 -9.10 -4.24 -20.63
N TYR A 144 -7.97 -3.57 -20.83
CA TYR A 144 -7.48 -2.50 -19.97
C TYR A 144 -8.46 -1.33 -19.88
N THR A 145 -8.93 -0.80 -21.01
CA THR A 145 -9.92 0.29 -21.02
C THR A 145 -11.20 -0.09 -20.30
N ARG A 146 -11.73 -1.29 -20.56
CA ARG A 146 -12.93 -1.79 -19.87
C ARG A 146 -12.72 -1.86 -18.36
N LEU A 147 -11.58 -2.34 -17.89
CA LEU A 147 -11.29 -2.41 -16.45
C LEU A 147 -11.23 -1.01 -15.83
N LEU A 148 -10.59 -0.04 -16.49
CA LEU A 148 -10.48 1.33 -15.96
C LEU A 148 -11.82 2.06 -15.80
N GLU A 149 -12.83 1.70 -16.59
CA GLU A 149 -14.19 2.26 -16.49
C GLU A 149 -14.93 1.73 -15.26
N ILE A 150 -14.71 0.46 -14.90
CA ILE A 150 -15.43 -0.21 -13.81
C ILE A 150 -14.73 0.00 -12.46
N LEU A 151 -13.39 0.06 -12.45
CA LEU A 151 -12.62 0.11 -11.22
C LEU A 151 -12.93 1.38 -10.41
N PRO A 152 -13.04 1.24 -9.08
CA PRO A 152 -13.40 2.35 -8.23
C PRO A 152 -12.32 3.45 -8.27
N GLN A 153 -12.78 4.70 -8.25
CA GLN A 153 -11.92 5.88 -8.19
C GLN A 153 -12.05 6.52 -6.82
N HIS A 154 -11.43 5.90 -5.81
CA HIS A 154 -11.34 6.47 -4.48
C HIS A 154 -9.88 6.64 -4.05
N PRO A 155 -9.58 7.60 -3.16
CA PRO A 155 -8.27 7.69 -2.54
C PRO A 155 -7.96 6.36 -1.83
N THR A 156 -6.71 5.96 -1.93
CA THR A 156 -6.18 4.70 -1.42
C THR A 156 -5.00 5.05 -0.49
N ILE A 157 -4.77 4.20 0.50
CA ILE A 157 -3.87 4.55 1.62
C ILE A 157 -2.43 4.73 1.13
N ALA A 158 -1.95 3.86 0.23
CA ALA A 158 -0.60 3.95 -0.29
C ALA A 158 -0.38 5.26 -1.09
N GLU A 159 -1.36 5.66 -1.89
CA GLU A 159 -1.32 6.83 -2.74
C GLU A 159 -1.34 8.11 -1.89
N ALA A 160 -2.24 8.17 -0.90
CA ALA A 160 -2.27 9.27 0.07
C ALA A 160 -0.96 9.37 0.87
N PHE A 161 -0.36 8.23 1.23
CA PHE A 161 0.95 8.21 1.87
C PHE A 161 2.05 8.73 0.94
N MET A 162 2.05 8.33 -0.33
CA MET A 162 3.03 8.80 -1.31
C MET A 162 2.93 10.31 -1.54
N ASP A 163 1.72 10.86 -1.56
CA ASP A 163 1.51 12.31 -1.68
C ASP A 163 2.01 13.04 -0.42
N PHE A 164 1.70 12.53 0.77
CA PHE A 164 2.23 13.03 2.03
C PHE A 164 3.78 13.02 2.08
N VAL A 165 4.41 11.94 1.62
CA VAL A 165 5.87 11.79 1.60
C VAL A 165 6.52 12.83 0.67
N LYS A 166 5.89 13.15 -0.46
CA LYS A 166 6.35 14.19 -1.39
C LYS A 166 6.19 15.59 -0.78
N ASP A 167 5.04 15.87 -0.19
CA ASP A 167 4.75 17.18 0.41
C ASP A 167 5.70 17.49 1.58
N GLU A 168 6.07 16.47 2.35
CA GLU A 168 7.02 16.58 3.47
C GLU A 168 8.49 16.45 3.05
N GLY A 169 8.77 16.23 1.76
CA GLY A 169 10.12 16.16 1.22
C GLY A 169 10.96 15.02 1.78
N PHE A 170 10.35 13.88 2.10
CA PHE A 170 11.09 12.74 2.62
C PHE A 170 11.94 12.06 1.53
N SER A 171 13.25 12.06 1.73
CA SER A 171 14.27 11.65 0.76
C SER A 171 14.48 10.13 0.59
N PHE A 172 13.66 9.27 1.24
CA PHE A 172 13.84 7.82 1.13
C PHE A 172 13.22 7.21 -0.14
N LEU A 173 12.43 7.99 -0.89
CA LEU A 173 12.11 7.68 -2.27
C LEU A 173 13.26 8.23 -3.11
N PRO A 174 14.11 7.40 -3.74
CA PRO A 174 15.10 7.93 -4.67
C PRO A 174 14.37 8.69 -5.76
N GLU A 175 14.56 10.02 -5.79
CA GLU A 175 14.14 10.83 -6.93
C GLU A 175 14.84 10.26 -8.17
N GLY A 176 14.06 9.66 -9.07
CA GLY A 176 14.55 9.35 -10.41
C GLY A 176 15.32 8.03 -10.61
N GLN A 177 14.95 6.92 -9.96
CA GLN A 177 15.06 5.64 -10.68
C GLN A 177 13.89 5.54 -11.66
N SER A 178 14.04 6.26 -12.77
CA SER A 178 13.44 5.86 -14.04
C SER A 178 13.63 4.36 -14.22
N HIS A 179 12.62 3.68 -14.76
CA HIS A 179 12.79 2.38 -15.39
C HIS A 179 13.81 2.53 -16.53
N GLY A 180 15.10 2.50 -16.19
CA GLY A 180 16.22 2.42 -17.10
C GLY A 180 16.72 0.99 -17.10
N ASN A 181 16.44 0.31 -18.21
CA ASN A 181 17.02 -0.94 -18.68
C ASN A 181 18.11 -1.56 -17.80
N LEU A 182 17.81 -2.73 -17.23
CA LEU A 182 18.83 -3.70 -16.90
C LEU A 182 19.05 -4.54 -18.17
N GLU A 183 20.16 -4.27 -18.86
CA GLU A 183 20.84 -5.25 -19.73
C GLU A 183 21.39 -6.41 -18.89
#